data_AF-A0A5B9W6D4-F1
#
_entry.id   AF-A0A5B9W6D4-F1
#
_cell.length_a   1.000
_cell.length_b   1.000
_cell.length_c   1.000
_cell.angle_alpha   90.00
_cell.angle_beta   90.00
_cell.angle_gamma   90.00
#
_symmetry.space_group_name_H-M   'P 1'
#
loop_
_entity.id
_entity.type
_entity.pdbx_description
1 polymer ?
#
loop_
_entity_poly.entity_id
_entity_poly.type
_entity_poly.pdbx_seq_one_letter_code
_entity_poly.pdbx_strand_id
1 'polypeptide(L)'
;MSRPWPFADPEDTVVITLDRILRGASPLLLVTHDRDDGAWQFLDGEHVFEEDGVAVSLAEMVAFDPGLESLADLPAGWRAWRDRPGEPWRRAEGDLGDDPGPEAGSAGPEAEESTDPADSPDPMASRNIEIKATVPDYDAMRAAIESLEDVEGPAEVLDQEDIFYEVPGARLKLRIFHEGAGELIRYERSDVAGPKASCYEIAPTSAPATMKSILGRVLPVRGVVRKERRLYRIGPTRIHLDRVEGLGDFLELEVVLRPDQPDLEGALVAEELLTRLGIDESQLISTAYIDLIVEGGEADGG
;
A
#
# COMPACT_ATOMS: atom_id res chain seq x y z
N MET A 1 48.24 11.32 -1.47
CA MET A 1 47.94 10.38 -2.57
C MET A 1 46.47 10.09 -2.46
N SER A 2 45.66 10.47 -3.45
CA SER A 2 44.23 10.16 -3.45
C SER A 2 44.04 8.65 -3.45
N ARG A 3 43.08 8.17 -2.67
CA ARG A 3 42.72 6.75 -2.57
C ARG A 3 42.21 6.29 -3.95
N PRO A 4 42.55 5.08 -4.43
CA PRO A 4 42.06 4.61 -5.72
C PRO A 4 40.54 4.48 -5.69
N TRP A 5 39.89 4.91 -6.77
CA TRP A 5 38.45 4.80 -6.97
C TRP A 5 38.00 3.33 -6.95
N PRO A 6 37.00 2.94 -6.11
CA PRO A 6 36.68 1.53 -5.88
C PRO A 6 35.64 0.95 -6.84
N PHE A 7 34.84 1.78 -7.53
CA PHE A 7 33.78 1.31 -8.44
C PHE A 7 34.36 0.93 -9.81
N ALA A 8 33.70 0.00 -10.49
CA ALA A 8 34.01 -0.33 -11.88
C ALA A 8 33.58 0.80 -12.84
N ASP A 9 32.50 1.50 -12.49
CA ASP A 9 31.99 2.66 -13.22
C ASP A 9 32.88 3.90 -13.01
N PRO A 10 33.08 4.77 -14.03
CA PRO A 10 33.82 6.03 -13.88
C PRO A 10 33.28 6.97 -12.79
N GLU A 11 34.13 7.83 -12.24
CA GLU A 11 33.76 8.84 -11.22
C GLU A 11 32.64 9.80 -11.69
N ASP A 12 32.57 10.07 -13.00
CA ASP A 12 31.61 10.96 -13.65
C ASP A 12 30.34 10.25 -14.15
N THR A 13 30.16 8.98 -13.78
CA THR A 13 28.91 8.23 -14.05
C THR A 13 27.72 8.97 -13.45
N VAL A 14 26.70 9.20 -14.28
CA VAL A 14 25.48 9.90 -13.87
C VAL A 14 24.60 8.94 -13.09
N VAL A 15 24.13 9.37 -11.93
CA VAL A 15 23.29 8.60 -11.03
C VAL A 15 22.07 9.43 -10.62
N ILE A 16 20.99 8.78 -10.25
CA ILE A 16 19.77 9.46 -9.79
C ILE A 16 19.73 9.47 -8.26
N THR A 17 19.40 10.62 -7.68
CA THR A 17 19.15 10.78 -6.24
C THR A 17 18.05 11.80 -6.01
N LEU A 18 17.73 12.13 -4.76
CA LEU A 18 16.71 13.12 -4.41
C LEU A 18 17.35 14.44 -3.96
N ASP A 19 16.81 15.58 -4.39
CA ASP A 19 17.28 16.92 -3.97
C ASP A 19 17.34 17.05 -2.43
N ARG A 20 16.37 16.48 -1.73
CA ARG A 20 16.30 16.44 -0.26
C ARG A 20 17.44 15.66 0.41
N ILE A 21 18.01 14.64 -0.24
CA ILE A 21 19.18 13.91 0.26
C ILE A 21 20.40 14.82 0.16
N LEU A 22 20.60 15.46 -0.99
CA LEU A 22 21.73 16.37 -1.22
C LEU A 22 21.72 17.58 -0.27
N ARG A 23 20.54 18.06 0.12
CA ARG A 23 20.36 19.12 1.12
C ARG A 23 20.50 18.64 2.57
N GLY A 24 20.63 17.34 2.80
CA GLY A 24 20.68 16.74 4.14
C GLY A 24 19.34 16.75 4.89
N ALA A 25 18.24 16.92 4.17
CA ALA A 25 16.89 16.87 4.72
C ALA A 25 16.36 15.43 4.87
N SER A 26 16.83 14.50 4.04
CA SER A 26 16.56 13.07 4.14
C SER A 26 17.85 12.25 4.20
N PRO A 27 17.87 11.11 4.93
CA PRO A 27 19.01 10.21 4.95
C PRO A 27 19.09 9.36 3.67
N LEU A 28 20.30 9.01 3.20
CA LEU A 28 20.46 8.01 2.15
C LEU A 28 20.33 6.59 2.73
N LEU A 29 19.27 5.85 2.41
CA LEU A 29 18.98 4.55 3.05
C LEU A 29 18.80 3.39 2.08
N LEU A 30 18.59 3.66 0.79
CA LEU A 30 18.37 2.66 -0.24
C LEU A 30 19.26 2.95 -1.45
N VAL A 31 19.87 1.91 -2.00
CA VAL A 31 20.64 1.93 -3.24
C VAL A 31 20.11 0.83 -4.15
N THR A 32 19.84 1.17 -5.40
CA THR A 32 19.51 0.20 -6.46
C THR A 32 20.54 0.32 -7.58
N HIS A 33 20.82 -0.81 -8.23
CA HIS A 33 21.68 -0.88 -9.41
C HIS A 33 20.90 -1.64 -10.47
N ASP A 34 20.32 -0.91 -11.42
CA ASP A 34 19.37 -1.43 -12.40
C ASP A 34 19.98 -2.52 -13.30
N ARG A 35 19.22 -3.60 -13.55
CA ARG A 35 19.66 -4.73 -14.37
C ARG A 35 19.79 -4.39 -15.86
N ASP A 36 18.91 -3.54 -16.38
CA ASP A 36 18.72 -3.33 -17.82
C ASP A 36 19.67 -2.26 -18.36
N ASP A 37 19.82 -1.14 -17.65
CA ASP A 37 20.67 -0.03 -18.08
C ASP A 37 21.91 0.21 -17.20
N GLY A 38 22.03 -0.49 -16.07
CA GLY A 38 23.14 -0.32 -15.13
C GLY A 38 23.08 1.00 -14.36
N ALA A 39 21.94 1.68 -14.34
CA ALA A 39 21.80 2.94 -13.64
C ALA A 39 21.82 2.73 -12.13
N TRP A 40 22.55 3.60 -11.44
CA TRP A 40 22.56 3.66 -9.99
C TRP A 40 21.51 4.67 -9.50
N GLN A 41 20.74 4.27 -8.49
CA GLN A 41 19.86 5.19 -7.77
C GLN A 41 20.17 5.18 -6.27
N PHE A 42 20.18 6.37 -5.68
CA PHE A 42 20.53 6.62 -4.29
C PHE A 42 19.37 7.34 -3.61
N LEU A 43 18.59 6.60 -2.83
CA LEU A 43 17.27 6.98 -2.35
C LEU A 43 17.20 6.98 -0.83
N ASP A 44 16.23 7.70 -0.27
CA ASP A 44 16.00 7.78 1.17
C ASP A 44 15.13 6.64 1.71
N GLY A 45 14.69 5.73 0.83
CA GLY A 45 13.82 4.63 1.18
C GLY A 45 12.33 5.02 1.23
N GLU A 46 11.97 6.24 0.82
CA GLU A 46 10.58 6.69 0.68
C GLU A 46 10.11 6.65 -0.80
N HIS A 47 8.83 6.95 -1.06
CA HIS A 47 8.30 7.07 -2.42
C HIS A 47 9.06 8.13 -3.23
N VAL A 48 9.52 7.74 -4.41
CA VAL A 48 10.16 8.63 -5.38
C VAL A 48 9.06 9.26 -6.23
N PHE A 49 8.84 10.56 -6.07
CA PHE A 49 8.10 11.34 -7.07
C PHE A 49 9.09 11.71 -8.19
N GLU A 50 8.71 11.50 -9.45
CA GLU A 50 9.58 11.81 -10.62
C GLU A 50 10.09 13.26 -10.62
N GLU A 51 9.37 14.19 -9.98
CA GLU A 51 9.71 15.61 -9.90
C GLU A 51 10.86 15.95 -8.92
N ASP A 52 11.17 15.08 -7.96
CA ASP A 52 12.21 15.30 -6.94
C ASP A 52 13.57 14.67 -7.29
N GLY A 53 13.63 13.95 -8.41
CA GLY A 53 14.82 13.28 -8.92
C GLY A 53 15.85 14.27 -9.46
N VAL A 54 17.09 14.15 -9.00
CA VAL A 54 18.23 14.95 -9.46
C VAL A 54 19.33 14.02 -9.95
N ALA A 55 19.90 14.36 -11.11
CA ALA A 55 21.06 13.69 -11.65
C ALA A 55 22.35 14.32 -11.10
N VAL A 56 23.21 13.51 -10.51
CA VAL A 56 24.53 13.89 -9.96
C VAL A 56 25.59 12.89 -10.38
N SER A 57 26.86 13.14 -10.09
CA SER A 57 27.89 12.13 -10.33
C SER A 57 27.99 11.10 -9.21
N LEU A 58 28.39 9.87 -9.55
CA LEU A 58 28.65 8.82 -8.57
C LEU A 58 29.72 9.26 -7.55
N ALA A 59 30.75 10.00 -7.99
CA ALA A 59 31.75 10.56 -7.08
C ALA A 59 31.16 11.58 -6.08
N GLU A 60 30.17 12.38 -6.48
CA GLU A 60 29.48 13.29 -5.57
C GLU A 60 28.71 12.53 -4.48
N MET A 61 28.04 11.44 -4.84
CA MET A 61 27.34 10.59 -3.86
C MET A 61 28.30 9.88 -2.91
N VAL A 62 29.42 9.35 -3.39
CA VAL A 62 30.45 8.73 -2.53
C VAL A 62 31.12 9.76 -1.61
N ALA A 63 31.28 11.01 -2.08
CA ALA A 63 31.76 12.10 -1.24
C ALA A 63 30.72 12.51 -0.17
N PHE A 64 29.43 12.47 -0.51
CA PHE A 64 28.32 12.71 0.42
C PHE A 64 28.24 11.61 1.49
N ASP A 65 28.32 10.34 1.10
CA ASP A 65 28.33 9.19 2.00
C ASP A 65 29.44 8.18 1.66
N PRO A 66 30.60 8.24 2.37
CA PRO A 66 31.70 7.31 2.15
C PRO A 66 31.38 5.84 2.44
N GLY A 67 30.27 5.54 3.12
CA GLY A 67 29.80 4.17 3.34
C GLY A 67 29.38 3.47 2.05
N LEU A 68 29.11 4.23 0.98
CA LEU A 68 28.85 3.69 -0.36
C LEU A 68 30.04 2.95 -0.96
N GLU A 69 31.29 3.21 -0.53
CA GLU A 69 32.47 2.46 -1.01
C GLU A 69 32.31 0.95 -0.80
N SER A 70 31.57 0.54 0.24
CA SER A 70 31.30 -0.87 0.52
C SER A 70 30.39 -1.52 -0.52
N LEU A 71 29.59 -0.75 -1.25
CA LEU A 71 28.67 -1.20 -2.29
C LEU A 71 29.30 -1.16 -3.69
N ALA A 72 30.60 -0.88 -3.82
CA ALA A 72 31.27 -0.81 -5.12
C ALA A 72 31.23 -2.12 -5.93
N ASP A 73 30.94 -3.24 -5.26
CA ASP A 73 30.75 -4.55 -5.86
C ASP A 73 29.28 -4.99 -5.96
N LEU A 74 28.31 -4.08 -5.73
CA LEU A 74 26.89 -4.38 -5.86
C LEU A 74 26.58 -4.71 -7.33
N PRO A 75 26.13 -5.94 -7.64
CA PRO A 75 25.83 -6.33 -9.02
C PRO A 75 24.64 -5.54 -9.59
N ALA A 76 24.56 -5.44 -10.91
CA ALA A 76 23.33 -4.99 -11.57
C ALA A 76 22.18 -5.98 -11.27
N GLY A 77 20.97 -5.46 -11.12
CA GLY A 77 19.80 -6.19 -10.66
C GLY A 77 19.73 -6.40 -9.14
N TRP A 78 20.55 -5.66 -8.36
CA TRP A 78 20.59 -5.80 -6.90
C TRP A 78 20.28 -4.47 -6.21
N ARG A 79 19.79 -4.61 -4.98
CA ARG A 79 19.56 -3.49 -4.07
C ARG A 79 20.32 -3.66 -2.76
N ALA A 80 20.58 -2.54 -2.11
CA ALA A 80 21.15 -2.47 -0.78
C ALA A 80 20.42 -1.44 0.09
N TRP A 81 20.15 -1.77 1.36
CA TRP A 81 19.47 -0.86 2.28
C TRP A 81 20.07 -0.91 3.69
N ARG A 82 19.86 0.14 4.48
CA ARG A 82 20.30 0.26 5.89
C ARG A 82 19.29 1.05 6.70
N ASP A 83 19.27 0.86 8.02
CA ASP A 83 18.30 1.52 8.90
C ASP A 83 18.66 2.99 9.18
N ARG A 84 19.97 3.33 9.18
CA ARG A 84 20.47 4.69 9.44
C ARG A 84 21.77 4.98 8.68
N PRO A 85 22.09 6.26 8.45
CA PRO A 85 23.40 6.65 7.92
C PRO A 85 24.54 6.08 8.78
N GLY A 86 25.52 5.45 8.12
CA GLY A 86 26.67 4.83 8.77
C GLY A 86 26.46 3.40 9.30
N GLU A 87 25.25 2.86 9.26
CA GLU A 87 25.02 1.44 9.56
C GLU A 87 25.40 0.53 8.37
N PRO A 88 25.72 -0.77 8.60
CA PRO A 88 26.06 -1.70 7.54
C PRO A 88 24.91 -1.90 6.55
N TRP A 89 25.24 -2.01 5.27
CA TRP A 89 24.28 -2.31 4.22
C TRP A 89 23.86 -3.78 4.26
N ARG A 90 22.55 -4.02 4.20
CA ARG A 90 21.94 -5.29 3.81
C ARG A 90 21.73 -5.29 2.30
N ARG A 91 21.76 -6.47 1.66
CA ARG A 91 21.69 -6.60 0.20
C ARG A 91 20.75 -7.72 -0.21
N ALA A 92 20.07 -7.55 -1.35
CA ALA A 92 19.26 -8.59 -1.98
C ALA A 92 19.26 -8.42 -3.50
N GLU A 93 19.04 -9.52 -4.22
CA GLU A 93 18.74 -9.51 -5.65
C GLU A 93 17.29 -9.03 -5.88
N GLY A 94 17.08 -8.26 -6.94
CA GLY A 94 15.79 -7.72 -7.38
C GLY A 94 15.78 -6.19 -7.41
N ASP A 95 15.47 -5.64 -8.58
CA ASP A 95 15.19 -4.22 -8.78
C ASP A 95 13.79 -3.86 -8.26
N LEU A 96 13.50 -2.56 -8.12
CA LEU A 96 12.13 -2.08 -7.93
C LEU A 96 11.32 -2.43 -9.21
N GLY A 97 10.82 -3.65 -9.30
CA GLY A 97 10.06 -4.11 -10.48
C GLY A 97 10.04 -5.61 -10.76
N ASP A 98 10.92 -6.42 -10.17
CA ASP A 98 10.99 -7.87 -10.46
C ASP A 98 10.39 -8.75 -9.34
N ASP A 99 9.05 -8.73 -9.26
CA ASP A 99 8.23 -9.95 -9.16
C ASP A 99 7.27 -9.90 -10.37
N PRO A 100 6.98 -11.01 -11.08
CA PRO A 100 6.30 -10.95 -12.36
C PRO A 100 4.80 -10.72 -12.14
N GLY A 101 4.40 -9.45 -12.10
CA GLY A 101 3.01 -9.06 -12.32
C GLY A 101 2.58 -9.39 -13.76
N PRO A 102 1.31 -9.77 -14.00
CA PRO A 102 0.88 -10.23 -15.31
C PRO A 102 0.81 -9.07 -16.32
N GLU A 103 1.37 -9.31 -17.50
CA GLU A 103 1.48 -8.39 -18.64
C GLU A 103 0.13 -7.76 -19.07
N ALA A 104 0.15 -6.47 -19.42
CA ALA A 104 -0.71 -5.93 -20.47
C ALA A 104 0.09 -4.93 -21.32
N GLY A 105 0.35 -5.33 -22.55
CA GLY A 105 1.15 -4.57 -23.50
C GLY A 105 0.45 -3.37 -24.15
N SER A 106 1.31 -2.60 -24.80
CA SER A 106 1.09 -1.60 -25.85
C SER A 106 0.57 -0.22 -25.45
N ALA A 107 1.50 0.73 -25.48
CA ALA A 107 1.27 2.16 -25.59
C ALA A 107 0.61 2.53 -26.93
N GLY A 108 -0.36 3.43 -26.86
CA GLY A 108 -0.81 4.32 -27.93
C GLY A 108 -0.82 5.77 -27.38
N PRO A 109 -0.60 6.80 -28.22
CA PRO A 109 0.02 8.04 -27.76
C PRO A 109 -0.97 9.12 -27.28
N GLU A 110 -0.45 9.93 -26.34
CA GLU A 110 -0.65 11.37 -26.12
C GLU A 110 -2.10 11.91 -26.11
N ALA A 111 -2.57 12.29 -24.92
CA ALA A 111 -3.61 13.29 -24.74
C ALA A 111 -3.22 14.24 -23.61
N GLU A 112 -3.22 15.54 -23.93
CA GLU A 112 -2.96 16.67 -23.05
C GLU A 112 -3.89 16.64 -21.83
N GLU A 113 -3.33 16.62 -20.61
CA GLU A 113 -4.13 16.72 -19.39
C GLU A 113 -4.25 18.17 -18.91
N SER A 114 -5.50 18.57 -18.81
CA SER A 114 -6.01 19.81 -18.25
C SER A 114 -5.80 19.85 -16.75
N THR A 115 -5.22 20.94 -16.24
CA THR A 115 -5.09 21.20 -14.80
C THR A 115 -6.41 21.75 -14.24
N ASP A 116 -7.26 20.86 -13.72
CA ASP A 116 -8.42 21.24 -12.89
C ASP A 116 -7.95 21.28 -11.40
N PRO A 117 -8.11 22.40 -10.68
CA PRO A 117 -7.57 22.58 -9.32
C PRO A 117 -8.32 21.80 -8.21
N ALA A 118 -9.11 20.79 -8.59
CA ALA A 118 -9.84 19.92 -7.66
C ALA A 118 -9.05 18.69 -7.21
N ASP A 119 -7.87 18.44 -7.79
CA ASP A 119 -7.07 17.21 -7.57
C ASP A 119 -5.90 17.39 -6.60
N SER A 120 -5.91 18.46 -5.80
CA SER A 120 -5.00 18.57 -4.65
C SER A 120 -5.54 17.72 -3.51
N PRO A 121 -4.76 16.80 -2.90
CA PRO A 121 -5.25 15.99 -1.79
C PRO A 121 -5.68 16.89 -0.63
N ASP A 122 -6.93 16.71 -0.18
CA ASP A 122 -7.51 17.46 0.92
C ASP A 122 -6.72 17.11 2.22
N PRO A 123 -6.16 18.10 2.94
CA PRO A 123 -5.36 17.89 4.15
C PRO A 123 -6.12 17.23 5.32
N MET A 124 -7.39 16.86 5.15
CA MET A 124 -8.25 16.17 6.14
C MET A 124 -8.47 14.66 5.87
N ALA A 125 -7.99 14.11 4.74
CA ALA A 125 -8.16 12.69 4.44
C ALA A 125 -7.26 11.80 5.32
N SER A 126 -7.85 10.79 5.96
CA SER A 126 -7.08 9.78 6.71
C SER A 126 -6.49 8.75 5.75
N ARG A 127 -5.34 8.17 6.12
CA ARG A 127 -4.62 7.19 5.30
C ARG A 127 -4.40 5.89 6.06
N ASN A 128 -4.51 4.77 5.36
CA ASN A 128 -4.04 3.48 5.84
C ASN A 128 -3.37 2.68 4.74
N ILE A 129 -2.54 1.72 5.15
CA ILE A 129 -2.12 0.61 4.29
C ILE A 129 -3.08 -0.54 4.52
N GLU A 130 -3.78 -0.95 3.47
CA GLU A 130 -4.67 -2.10 3.51
C GLU A 130 -4.09 -3.31 2.77
N ILE A 131 -4.32 -4.50 3.31
CA ILE A 131 -4.09 -5.76 2.61
C ILE A 131 -5.21 -6.74 2.93
N LYS A 132 -5.54 -7.60 1.96
CA LYS A 132 -6.61 -8.58 2.09
C LYS A 132 -6.16 -9.96 1.67
N ALA A 133 -6.59 -10.97 2.42
CA ALA A 133 -6.29 -12.37 2.18
C ALA A 133 -7.54 -13.24 2.33
N THR A 134 -7.59 -14.32 1.57
CA THR A 134 -8.56 -15.41 1.77
C THR A 134 -8.18 -16.25 2.99
N VAL A 135 -9.18 -16.71 3.73
CA VAL A 135 -9.00 -17.52 4.95
C VAL A 135 -9.70 -18.86 4.78
N PRO A 136 -8.97 -19.96 4.49
CA PRO A 136 -9.57 -21.28 4.29
C PRO A 136 -10.16 -21.88 5.57
N ASP A 137 -9.59 -21.56 6.73
CA ASP A 137 -10.04 -22.04 8.04
C ASP A 137 -10.17 -20.86 9.01
N TYR A 138 -11.43 -20.41 9.18
CA TYR A 138 -11.76 -19.26 10.02
C TYR A 138 -11.42 -19.49 11.49
N ASP A 139 -11.69 -20.67 12.04
CA ASP A 139 -11.45 -20.95 13.46
C ASP A 139 -9.95 -21.06 13.76
N ALA A 140 -9.17 -21.63 12.83
CA ALA A 140 -7.72 -21.66 12.95
C ALA A 140 -7.11 -20.26 12.87
N MET A 141 -7.55 -19.42 11.92
CA MET A 141 -7.07 -18.04 11.80
C MET A 141 -7.46 -17.20 13.02
N ARG A 142 -8.69 -17.36 13.52
CA ARG A 142 -9.13 -16.73 14.77
C ARG A 142 -8.19 -17.10 15.92
N ALA A 143 -7.91 -18.39 16.10
CA ALA A 143 -7.03 -18.85 17.17
C ALA A 143 -5.59 -18.34 17.00
N ALA A 144 -5.09 -18.23 15.76
CA ALA A 144 -3.78 -17.66 15.47
C ALA A 144 -3.70 -16.18 15.89
N ILE A 145 -4.68 -15.36 15.50
CA ILE A 145 -4.75 -13.95 15.91
C ILE A 145 -4.83 -13.84 17.43
N GLU A 146 -5.74 -14.58 18.07
CA GLU A 146 -5.95 -14.55 19.53
C GLU A 146 -4.74 -15.08 20.34
N SER A 147 -3.80 -15.78 19.70
CA SER A 147 -2.56 -16.25 20.32
C SER A 147 -1.41 -15.24 20.28
N LEU A 148 -1.54 -14.15 19.50
CA LEU A 148 -0.53 -13.10 19.43
C LEU A 148 -0.51 -12.30 20.75
N GLU A 149 0.68 -12.15 21.35
CA GLU A 149 0.85 -11.56 22.69
C GLU A 149 0.52 -10.07 22.77
N ASP A 150 0.54 -9.38 21.64
CA ASP A 150 0.35 -7.94 21.45
C ASP A 150 -1.07 -7.56 20.99
N VAL A 151 -2.00 -8.53 20.90
CA VAL A 151 -3.41 -8.23 20.62
C VAL A 151 -4.05 -7.50 21.79
N GLU A 152 -4.64 -6.36 21.46
CA GLU A 152 -5.24 -5.45 22.42
C GLU A 152 -6.69 -5.83 22.74
N GLY A 153 -6.87 -6.46 23.90
CA GLY A 153 -8.20 -6.77 24.43
C GLY A 153 -8.98 -7.83 23.63
N PRO A 154 -10.26 -8.04 23.95
CA PRO A 154 -11.09 -8.99 23.23
C PRO A 154 -11.51 -8.46 21.85
N ALA A 155 -11.82 -9.37 20.93
CA ALA A 155 -12.37 -9.03 19.63
C ALA A 155 -13.70 -8.26 19.77
N GLU A 156 -13.85 -7.21 18.97
CA GLU A 156 -15.15 -6.57 18.74
C GLU A 156 -15.88 -7.31 17.61
N VAL A 157 -17.14 -7.70 17.83
CA VAL A 157 -17.97 -8.39 16.83
C VAL A 157 -18.98 -7.42 16.25
N LEU A 158 -18.97 -7.26 14.93
CA LEU A 158 -19.75 -6.27 14.21
C LEU A 158 -20.49 -6.91 13.04
N ASP A 159 -21.81 -6.74 13.00
CA ASP A 159 -22.61 -7.01 11.81
C ASP A 159 -22.61 -5.76 10.91
N GLN A 160 -22.30 -5.94 9.63
CA GLN A 160 -22.15 -4.84 8.69
C GLN A 160 -22.88 -5.12 7.37
N GLU A 161 -23.68 -4.16 6.92
CA GLU A 161 -24.22 -4.08 5.56
C GLU A 161 -23.56 -2.88 4.84
N ASP A 162 -22.68 -3.16 3.89
CA ASP A 162 -22.00 -2.16 3.06
C ASP A 162 -22.71 -2.04 1.71
N ILE A 163 -23.28 -0.88 1.40
CA ILE A 163 -23.93 -0.58 0.12
C ILE A 163 -22.99 0.29 -0.70
N PHE A 164 -22.57 -0.20 -1.86
CA PHE A 164 -21.65 0.49 -2.76
C PHE A 164 -22.42 1.24 -3.83
N TYR A 165 -21.99 2.47 -4.10
CA TYR A 165 -22.58 3.34 -5.12
C TYR A 165 -21.54 3.64 -6.20
N GLU A 166 -22.00 3.81 -7.43
CA GLU A 166 -21.16 4.30 -8.52
C GLU A 166 -21.01 5.82 -8.42
N VAL A 167 -19.75 6.27 -8.34
CA VAL A 167 -19.39 7.70 -8.36
C VAL A 167 -18.15 7.90 -9.24
N PRO A 168 -18.01 9.03 -9.95
CA PRO A 168 -16.79 9.34 -10.69
C PRO A 168 -15.60 9.58 -9.76
N GLY A 169 -14.41 9.11 -10.16
CA GLY A 169 -13.13 9.44 -9.53
C GLY A 169 -12.87 8.87 -8.13
N ALA A 170 -13.81 8.16 -7.52
CA ALA A 170 -13.65 7.60 -6.17
C ALA A 170 -14.53 6.37 -5.95
N ARG A 171 -14.45 5.80 -4.75
CA ARG A 171 -15.39 4.77 -4.26
C ARG A 171 -16.23 5.35 -3.14
N LEU A 172 -17.51 5.03 -3.16
CA LEU A 172 -18.45 5.45 -2.14
C LEU A 172 -19.23 4.25 -1.60
N LYS A 173 -19.21 4.08 -0.28
CA LYS A 173 -20.05 3.08 0.39
C LYS A 173 -20.78 3.69 1.59
N LEU A 174 -22.01 3.23 1.80
CA LEU A 174 -22.74 3.43 3.06
C LEU A 174 -22.66 2.13 3.85
N ARG A 175 -21.96 2.16 4.98
CA ARG A 175 -21.91 1.08 5.96
C ARG A 175 -23.02 1.25 6.98
N ILE A 176 -23.80 0.20 7.23
CA ILE A 176 -24.85 0.18 8.24
C ILE A 176 -24.48 -0.88 9.28
N PHE A 177 -24.41 -0.49 10.56
CA PHE A 177 -24.18 -1.40 11.67
C PHE A 177 -25.51 -1.88 12.28
N HIS A 178 -26.42 -0.93 12.54
CA HIS A 178 -27.79 -1.19 13.02
C HIS A 178 -28.69 -0.01 12.67
N GLU A 179 -29.99 -0.08 13.02
CA GLU A 179 -31.03 0.88 12.59
C GLU A 179 -30.69 2.37 12.85
N GLY A 180 -29.81 2.67 13.81
CA GLY A 180 -29.46 4.03 14.22
C GLY A 180 -27.99 4.40 14.11
N ALA A 181 -27.15 3.56 13.49
CA ALA A 181 -25.73 3.85 13.33
C ALA A 181 -25.21 3.33 11.98
N GLY A 182 -24.55 4.22 11.25
CA GLY A 182 -23.84 3.90 10.03
C GLY A 182 -22.78 4.95 9.71
N GLU A 183 -22.08 4.73 8.61
CA GLU A 183 -21.00 5.57 8.13
C GLU A 183 -21.10 5.70 6.62
N LEU A 184 -21.04 6.94 6.11
CA LEU A 184 -20.77 7.17 4.70
C LEU A 184 -19.26 7.30 4.52
N ILE A 185 -18.70 6.46 3.66
CA ILE A 185 -17.26 6.34 3.48
C ILE A 185 -16.93 6.59 2.01
N ARG A 186 -16.22 7.68 1.74
CA ARG A 186 -15.54 7.92 0.46
C ARG A 186 -14.10 7.42 0.62
N TYR A 187 -13.59 6.73 -0.38
CA TYR A 187 -12.18 6.33 -0.41
C TYR A 187 -11.63 6.17 -1.82
N GLU A 188 -10.32 6.29 -1.92
CA GLU A 188 -9.52 6.09 -3.12
C GLU A 188 -8.41 5.11 -2.81
N ARG A 189 -8.24 4.13 -3.70
CA ARG A 189 -7.18 3.13 -3.62
C ARG A 189 -6.85 2.60 -5.01
N SER A 190 -5.62 2.14 -5.19
CA SER A 190 -5.23 1.35 -6.36
C SER A 190 -5.80 -0.07 -6.28
N ASP A 191 -6.01 -0.72 -7.42
CA ASP A 191 -6.48 -2.12 -7.52
C ASP A 191 -5.32 -3.11 -7.65
N VAL A 192 -4.28 -2.93 -6.84
CA VAL A 192 -3.12 -3.84 -6.80
C VAL A 192 -3.29 -4.90 -5.69
N ALA A 193 -2.63 -6.05 -5.88
CA ALA A 193 -2.48 -7.06 -4.83
C ALA A 193 -1.42 -6.60 -3.81
N GLY A 194 -1.49 -7.11 -2.58
CA GLY A 194 -0.54 -6.73 -1.52
C GLY A 194 -0.91 -5.44 -0.76
N PRO A 195 0.01 -4.93 0.08
CA PRO A 195 -0.18 -3.69 0.84
C PRO A 195 -0.37 -2.50 -0.09
N LYS A 196 -1.45 -1.74 0.12
CA LYS A 196 -1.76 -0.55 -0.69
C LYS A 196 -2.30 0.60 0.13
N ALA A 197 -1.91 1.80 -0.26
CA ALA A 197 -2.43 3.02 0.33
C ALA A 197 -3.90 3.21 -0.03
N SER A 198 -4.69 3.56 0.97
CA SER A 198 -6.08 3.98 0.81
C SER A 198 -6.27 5.30 1.55
N CYS A 199 -6.72 6.31 0.81
CA CYS A 199 -7.10 7.62 1.34
C CYS A 199 -8.61 7.62 1.54
N TYR A 200 -9.08 7.97 2.73
CA TYR A 200 -10.50 7.84 3.06
C TYR A 200 -11.03 8.95 3.97
N GLU A 201 -12.32 9.18 3.83
CA GLU A 201 -13.12 10.08 4.65
C GLU A 201 -14.32 9.31 5.20
N ILE A 202 -14.62 9.54 6.48
CA ILE A 202 -15.74 8.88 7.17
C ILE A 202 -16.66 9.93 7.75
N ALA A 203 -17.92 9.91 7.31
CA ALA A 203 -19.00 10.71 7.89
C ALA A 203 -19.94 9.79 8.68
N PRO A 204 -19.95 9.83 10.02
CA PRO A 204 -20.89 9.05 10.81
C PRO A 204 -22.32 9.57 10.61
N THR A 205 -23.28 8.65 10.61
CA THR A 205 -24.71 8.96 10.47
C THR A 205 -25.56 8.19 11.47
N SER A 206 -26.50 8.88 12.08
CA SER A 206 -27.53 8.30 12.94
C SER A 206 -28.81 7.92 12.18
N ALA A 207 -28.85 8.18 10.86
CA ALA A 207 -30.00 7.92 10.00
C ALA A 207 -29.61 7.15 8.72
N PRO A 208 -28.95 5.98 8.82
CA PRO A 208 -28.47 5.24 7.67
C PRO A 208 -29.59 4.81 6.70
N ALA A 209 -30.78 4.47 7.21
CA ALA A 209 -31.92 4.10 6.36
C ALA A 209 -32.39 5.26 5.46
N THR A 210 -32.47 6.48 6.01
CA THR A 210 -32.80 7.69 5.25
C THR A 210 -31.72 7.99 4.22
N MET A 211 -30.44 7.88 4.61
CA MET A 211 -29.31 8.11 3.72
C MET A 211 -29.30 7.10 2.56
N LYS A 212 -29.51 5.81 2.84
CA LYS A 212 -29.71 4.75 1.83
C LYS A 212 -30.83 5.10 0.85
N SER A 213 -31.98 5.56 1.37
CA SER A 213 -33.13 5.93 0.54
C SER A 213 -32.83 7.12 -0.38
N ILE A 214 -32.10 8.13 0.11
CA ILE A 214 -31.73 9.30 -0.67
C ILE A 214 -30.68 8.91 -1.72
N LEU A 215 -29.55 8.32 -1.29
CA LEU A 215 -28.45 7.95 -2.17
C LEU A 215 -28.88 7.00 -3.28
N GLY A 216 -29.67 5.97 -2.96
CA GLY A 216 -30.19 5.03 -3.95
C GLY A 216 -31.18 5.63 -4.97
N ARG A 217 -31.64 6.88 -4.78
CA ARG A 217 -32.43 7.62 -5.78
C ARG A 217 -31.58 8.52 -6.69
N VAL A 218 -30.36 8.83 -6.28
CA VAL A 218 -29.48 9.78 -6.99
C VAL A 218 -28.24 9.13 -7.58
N LEU A 219 -27.81 7.98 -7.05
CA LEU A 219 -26.64 7.23 -7.49
C LEU A 219 -27.04 5.78 -7.83
N PRO A 220 -26.50 5.21 -8.93
CA PRO A 220 -26.62 3.78 -9.18
C PRO A 220 -26.02 2.98 -8.02
N VAL A 221 -26.73 1.94 -7.60
CA VAL A 221 -26.23 0.99 -6.60
C VAL A 221 -25.40 -0.06 -7.34
N ARG A 222 -24.11 -0.13 -7.01
CA ARG A 222 -23.19 -1.13 -7.56
C ARG A 222 -23.43 -2.50 -6.95
N GLY A 223 -23.81 -2.55 -5.66
CA GLY A 223 -24.21 -3.77 -4.98
C GLY A 223 -24.12 -3.65 -3.46
N VAL A 224 -24.36 -4.76 -2.78
CA VAL A 224 -24.45 -4.83 -1.31
C VAL A 224 -23.62 -6.00 -0.80
N VAL A 225 -22.77 -5.73 0.18
CA VAL A 225 -21.96 -6.73 0.89
C VAL A 225 -22.46 -6.83 2.32
N ARG A 226 -22.82 -8.04 2.77
CA ARG A 226 -23.16 -8.32 4.16
C ARG A 226 -22.11 -9.19 4.81
N LYS A 227 -21.71 -8.86 6.03
CA LYS A 227 -20.66 -9.59 6.73
C LYS A 227 -20.76 -9.48 8.25
N GLU A 228 -20.29 -10.54 8.91
CA GLU A 228 -19.90 -10.52 10.32
C GLU A 228 -18.39 -10.25 10.37
N ARG A 229 -17.97 -9.21 11.09
CA ARG A 229 -16.57 -8.81 11.27
C ARG A 229 -16.15 -9.02 12.71
N ARG A 230 -15.03 -9.70 12.91
CA ARG A 230 -14.27 -9.67 14.16
C ARG A 230 -13.10 -8.72 14.01
N LEU A 231 -13.11 -7.64 14.76
CA LEU A 231 -12.07 -6.63 14.78
C LEU A 231 -11.14 -6.86 15.97
N TYR A 232 -9.86 -7.02 15.68
CA TYR A 232 -8.75 -7.02 16.63
C TYR A 232 -7.84 -5.80 16.37
N ARG A 233 -7.03 -5.43 17.36
CA ARG A 233 -6.08 -4.32 17.25
C ARG A 233 -4.70 -4.74 17.75
N ILE A 234 -3.67 -4.32 17.02
CA ILE A 234 -2.26 -4.41 17.42
C ILE A 234 -1.62 -3.08 17.03
N GLY A 235 -1.39 -2.20 18.01
CA GLY A 235 -0.83 -0.88 17.76
C GLY A 235 -1.63 -0.08 16.72
N PRO A 236 -1.01 0.38 15.62
CA PRO A 236 -1.73 1.12 14.56
C PRO A 236 -2.58 0.23 13.64
N THR A 237 -2.48 -1.09 13.77
CA THR A 237 -3.11 -2.03 12.84
C THR A 237 -4.46 -2.50 13.36
N ARG A 238 -5.47 -2.37 12.50
CA ARG A 238 -6.76 -3.04 12.64
C ARG A 238 -6.72 -4.35 11.87
N ILE A 239 -7.08 -5.44 12.54
CA ILE A 239 -7.17 -6.78 11.94
C ILE A 239 -8.65 -7.14 11.86
N HIS A 240 -9.15 -7.30 10.65
CA HIS A 240 -10.52 -7.69 10.36
C HIS A 240 -10.55 -9.15 9.93
N LEU A 241 -11.16 -10.01 10.72
CA LEU A 241 -11.52 -11.36 10.30
C LEU A 241 -13.01 -11.35 9.94
N ASP A 242 -13.28 -11.41 8.63
CA ASP A 242 -14.60 -11.20 8.04
C ASP A 242 -15.18 -12.52 7.55
N ARG A 243 -16.44 -12.78 7.88
CA ARG A 243 -17.29 -13.77 7.22
C ARG A 243 -18.26 -13.06 6.31
N VAL A 244 -18.10 -13.22 4.99
CA VAL A 244 -18.85 -12.48 3.97
C VAL A 244 -19.89 -13.39 3.32
N GLU A 245 -21.14 -12.93 3.33
CA GLU A 245 -22.26 -13.66 2.75
C GLU A 245 -22.00 -13.94 1.25
N GLY A 246 -22.02 -15.22 0.86
CA GLY A 246 -21.83 -15.66 -0.52
C GLY A 246 -20.39 -15.70 -1.03
N LEU A 247 -19.41 -15.18 -0.29
CA LEU A 247 -17.99 -15.18 -0.71
C LEU A 247 -17.07 -16.04 0.17
N GLY A 248 -17.42 -16.26 1.43
CA GLY A 248 -16.59 -17.03 2.37
C GLY A 248 -15.88 -16.14 3.39
N ASP A 249 -14.71 -16.59 3.83
CA ASP A 249 -13.99 -16.04 4.98
C ASP A 249 -12.69 -15.35 4.54
N PHE A 250 -12.40 -14.19 5.13
CA PHE A 250 -11.31 -13.31 4.72
C PHE A 250 -10.64 -12.63 5.90
N LEU A 251 -9.37 -12.27 5.72
CA LEU A 251 -8.63 -11.39 6.60
C LEU A 251 -8.36 -10.07 5.87
N GLU A 252 -8.51 -8.94 6.56
CA GLU A 252 -8.06 -7.64 6.08
C GLU A 252 -7.24 -6.95 7.19
N LEU A 253 -6.03 -6.52 6.86
CA LEU A 253 -5.21 -5.69 7.74
C LEU A 253 -5.32 -4.24 7.27
N GLU A 254 -5.53 -3.30 8.19
CA GLU A 254 -5.54 -1.87 7.93
C GLU A 254 -4.59 -1.16 8.91
N VAL A 255 -3.39 -0.82 8.45
CA VAL A 255 -2.38 -0.08 9.22
C VAL A 255 -2.64 1.41 9.09
N VAL A 256 -3.17 2.05 10.14
CA VAL A 256 -3.48 3.48 10.11
C VAL A 256 -2.20 4.30 10.18
N LEU A 257 -2.02 5.19 9.21
CA LEU A 257 -0.86 6.04 9.11
C LEU A 257 -1.07 7.34 9.87
N ARG A 258 0.00 7.86 10.49
CA ARG A 258 0.04 9.27 10.90
C ARG A 258 0.11 10.16 9.65
N PRO A 259 -0.28 11.44 9.72
CA PRO A 259 -0.31 12.33 8.56
C PRO A 259 1.01 12.41 7.78
N ASP A 260 2.14 12.29 8.48
CA ASP A 260 3.51 12.35 7.97
C ASP A 260 4.17 10.99 7.82
N GLN A 261 3.47 9.89 8.11
CA GLN A 261 4.05 8.55 8.07
C GLN A 261 4.15 8.06 6.61
N PRO A 262 5.34 7.58 6.18
CA PRO A 262 5.51 6.98 4.85
C PRO A 262 4.69 5.70 4.70
N ASP A 263 4.17 5.47 3.48
CA ASP A 263 3.39 4.27 3.16
C ASP A 263 4.20 2.97 3.37
N LEU A 264 5.51 3.01 3.08
CA LEU A 264 6.40 1.87 3.26
C LEU A 264 6.47 1.41 4.73
N GLU A 265 6.45 2.32 5.70
CA GLU A 265 6.42 1.92 7.12
C GLU A 265 5.15 1.14 7.44
N GLY A 266 4.00 1.57 6.90
CA GLY A 266 2.75 0.85 7.07
C GLY A 266 2.76 -0.51 6.37
N ALA A 267 3.35 -0.59 5.17
CA ALA A 267 3.48 -1.83 4.42
C ALA A 267 4.33 -2.87 5.16
N LEU A 268 5.48 -2.46 5.72
CA LEU A 268 6.34 -3.34 6.51
C LEU A 268 5.62 -3.89 7.76
N VAL A 269 4.84 -3.05 8.43
CA VAL A 269 4.00 -3.50 9.57
C VAL A 269 2.96 -4.52 9.12
N ALA A 270 2.33 -4.31 7.96
CA ALA A 270 1.38 -5.26 7.40
C ALA A 270 2.06 -6.60 7.05
N GLU A 271 3.20 -6.57 6.36
CA GLU A 271 3.98 -7.75 5.96
C GLU A 271 4.47 -8.58 7.14
N GLU A 272 4.95 -7.91 8.20
CA GLU A 272 5.34 -8.59 9.44
C GLU A 272 4.16 -9.35 10.05
N LEU A 273 2.97 -8.73 10.08
CA LEU A 273 1.76 -9.36 10.60
C LEU A 273 1.27 -10.53 9.74
N LEU A 274 1.35 -10.44 8.41
CA LEU A 274 1.05 -11.58 7.53
C LEU A 274 1.95 -12.77 7.84
N THR A 275 3.25 -12.51 7.98
CA THR A 275 4.25 -13.53 8.29
C THR A 275 3.95 -14.21 9.62
N ARG A 276 3.62 -13.42 10.65
CA ARG A 276 3.26 -13.91 11.98
C ARG A 276 1.96 -14.73 11.97
N LEU A 277 1.01 -14.38 11.10
CA LEU A 277 -0.26 -15.09 10.92
C LEU A 277 -0.15 -16.28 9.94
N GLY A 278 1.03 -16.50 9.34
CA GLY A 278 1.26 -17.58 8.40
C GLY A 278 0.45 -17.46 7.11
N ILE A 279 0.18 -16.23 6.66
CA ILE A 279 -0.52 -15.95 5.41
C ILE A 279 0.48 -15.91 4.27
N ASP A 280 0.25 -16.75 3.27
CA ASP A 280 1.05 -16.83 2.05
C ASP A 280 0.57 -15.83 0.99
N GLU A 281 1.48 -15.44 0.09
CA GLU A 281 1.17 -14.52 -1.02
C GLU A 281 0.04 -15.04 -1.92
N SER A 282 -0.07 -16.36 -2.11
CA SER A 282 -1.15 -16.99 -2.88
C SER A 282 -2.54 -16.78 -2.28
N GLN A 283 -2.63 -16.40 -1.00
CA GLN A 283 -3.89 -16.08 -0.35
C GLN A 283 -4.30 -14.62 -0.55
N LEU A 284 -3.38 -13.75 -0.97
CA LEU A 284 -3.62 -12.32 -1.11
C LEU A 284 -4.56 -12.02 -2.27
N ILE A 285 -5.47 -11.08 -2.06
CA ILE A 285 -6.41 -10.63 -3.10
C ILE A 285 -6.34 -9.11 -3.29
N SER A 286 -6.39 -8.69 -4.55
CA SER A 286 -6.32 -7.28 -4.95
C SER A 286 -7.68 -6.57 -4.88
N THR A 287 -8.76 -7.30 -5.15
CA THR A 287 -10.11 -6.75 -5.37
C THR A 287 -10.91 -6.54 -4.09
N ALA A 288 -11.93 -5.65 -4.13
CA ALA A 288 -12.89 -5.52 -3.04
C ALA A 288 -13.96 -6.61 -3.13
N TYR A 289 -14.65 -6.88 -2.02
CA TYR A 289 -15.75 -7.85 -2.00
C TYR A 289 -16.85 -7.52 -3.02
N ILE A 290 -17.09 -6.23 -3.29
CA ILE A 290 -18.06 -5.80 -4.29
C ILE A 290 -17.66 -6.21 -5.71
N ASP A 291 -16.36 -6.18 -6.03
CA ASP A 291 -15.86 -6.58 -7.34
C ASP A 291 -16.05 -8.09 -7.53
N LEU A 292 -15.73 -8.89 -6.51
CA LEU A 292 -15.92 -10.35 -6.51
C LEU A 292 -17.41 -10.75 -6.67
N ILE A 293 -18.33 -10.01 -6.04
CA ILE A 293 -19.77 -10.28 -6.17
C ILE A 293 -20.27 -9.92 -7.58
N VAL A 294 -19.80 -8.80 -8.14
CA VAL A 294 -20.21 -8.37 -9.48
C VAL A 294 -19.69 -9.35 -10.54
N GLU A 295 -18.43 -9.80 -10.43
CA GLU A 295 -17.85 -10.82 -11.33
C GLU A 295 -18.54 -12.18 -11.19
N GLY A 296 -18.87 -12.61 -9.97
CA GLY A 296 -19.61 -13.85 -9.73
C GLY A 296 -21.05 -13.84 -10.23
N GLY A 297 -21.66 -12.65 -10.34
CA GLY A 297 -23.02 -12.47 -10.86
C GLY A 297 -23.14 -12.52 -12.38
N GLU A 298 -22.06 -12.22 -13.12
CA GLU A 298 -22.05 -12.32 -14.59
C GLU A 298 -21.92 -13.77 -15.10
N ALA A 299 -21.30 -14.67 -14.32
CA ALA A 299 -21.13 -16.08 -14.69
C ALA A 299 -22.43 -16.91 -14.65
N ASP A 300 -23.44 -16.46 -13.89
CA ASP A 300 -24.74 -17.15 -13.74
C ASP A 300 -25.86 -16.56 -14.64
N GLY A 301 -25.51 -15.62 -15.53
CA GLY A 301 -26.44 -14.88 -16.40
C GLY A 301 -26.34 -15.16 -17.90
N GLY A 302 -25.58 -16.20 -18.32
CA GLY A 302 -25.37 -16.59 -19.73
C GLY A 302 -26.24 -17.73 -20.23
#